data_AF-A0A161LY01-F1
#
_entry.id   AF-A0A161LY01-F1
#
_cell.length_a   1.000
_cell.length_b   1.000
_cell.length_c   1.000
_cell.angle_alpha   90.00
_cell.angle_beta   90.00
_cell.angle_gamma   90.00
#
_symmetry.space_group_name_H-M   'P 1'
#
loop_
_entity.id
_entity.type
_entity.pdbx_description
1 polymer ?
#
loop_
_entity_poly.entity_id
_entity_poly.type
_entity_poly.pdbx_seq_one_letter_code
_entity_poly.pdbx_strand_id
1 'polypeptide(L)'
;EWLDKLNYIDFLRNIGRHFSVNNMLTFDSVKLRLEREQNLSFLEFNYMLLQAYDFIELNQRYNCLLQIGGSDQWGNIVNGVELGRKLKLPQLFGLTTHLLLTNTGEKMGKTANGAVWLDGEMYSPADYWQYFRNVKDEDVGRFLRLFTELPLTEIEKLENLKSYEINEAKKILATEATRICHGEKIAQDIAYDALKVFECNDHSGLPVFYVCKSEIELGLSVVKLLQVSGMEKSNSSAKRLINDKGCKINDIIILDVNYKLSLQDFCGMSYIKLSCGKKRHLKVVLESNL
;
A
#
# COMPACT_ATOMS: atom_id res chain seq x y z
N GLU A 1 -31.11 -3.20 -1.66
CA GLU A 1 -32.17 -3.73 -0.75
C GLU A 1 -33.39 -2.83 -0.64
N TRP A 2 -33.25 -1.62 -0.07
CA TRP A 2 -34.36 -0.66 0.06
C TRP A 2 -34.35 0.38 -1.07
N LEU A 3 -33.18 0.89 -1.48
CA LEU A 3 -33.09 1.93 -2.51
C LEU A 3 -33.70 1.51 -3.86
N ASP A 4 -33.50 0.25 -4.28
CA ASP A 4 -34.02 -0.28 -5.55
C ASP A 4 -35.56 -0.35 -5.60
N LYS A 5 -36.21 -0.26 -4.44
CA LYS A 5 -37.67 -0.34 -4.28
C LYS A 5 -38.30 1.02 -4.04
N LEU A 6 -37.49 2.09 -3.95
CA LEU A 6 -37.99 3.43 -3.68
C LEU A 6 -38.74 3.98 -4.88
N ASN A 7 -40.01 4.34 -4.67
CA ASN A 7 -40.70 5.18 -5.61
C ASN A 7 -40.20 6.62 -5.46
N TYR A 8 -39.71 7.21 -6.55
CA TYR A 8 -39.11 8.54 -6.54
C TYR A 8 -40.03 9.63 -5.97
N ILE A 9 -41.33 9.59 -6.30
CA ILE A 9 -42.29 10.60 -5.82
C ILE A 9 -42.50 10.46 -4.33
N ASP A 10 -42.65 9.23 -3.83
CA ASP A 10 -42.83 8.98 -2.41
C ASP A 10 -41.55 9.30 -1.62
N PHE A 11 -40.37 9.02 -2.18
CA PHE A 11 -39.10 9.40 -1.59
C PHE A 11 -38.98 10.93 -1.44
N LEU A 12 -39.25 11.71 -2.49
CA LEU A 12 -39.23 13.17 -2.39
C LEU A 12 -40.26 13.69 -1.39
N ARG A 13 -41.47 13.11 -1.40
CA ARG A 13 -42.55 13.53 -0.51
C ARG A 13 -42.25 13.21 0.95
N ASN A 14 -41.72 12.02 1.25
CA ASN A 14 -41.55 11.53 2.61
C ASN A 14 -40.20 11.93 3.19
N ILE A 15 -39.14 11.95 2.37
CA ILE A 15 -37.77 12.21 2.79
C ILE A 15 -37.29 13.57 2.30
N GLY A 16 -37.43 13.85 1.00
CA GLY A 16 -36.95 15.10 0.38
C GLY A 16 -37.46 16.37 1.07
N ARG A 17 -38.73 16.37 1.54
CA ARG A 17 -39.33 17.50 2.30
C ARG A 17 -38.56 17.90 3.57
N HIS A 18 -37.72 17.02 4.11
CA HIS A 18 -36.96 17.28 5.32
C HIS A 18 -35.60 17.93 5.04
N PHE A 19 -35.21 18.07 3.77
CA PHE A 19 -33.94 18.66 3.36
C PHE A 19 -34.17 20.07 2.82
N SER A 20 -33.32 21.00 3.26
CA SER A 20 -33.28 22.36 2.73
C SER A 20 -32.13 22.47 1.75
N VAL A 21 -32.43 22.86 0.50
CA VAL A 21 -31.40 23.11 -0.52
C VAL A 21 -30.38 24.15 -0.03
N ASN A 22 -30.83 25.22 0.63
CA ASN A 22 -29.94 26.24 1.18
C ASN A 22 -28.96 25.66 2.20
N ASN A 23 -29.43 24.77 3.08
CA ASN A 23 -28.56 24.10 4.05
C ASN A 23 -27.59 23.12 3.37
N MET A 24 -28.06 22.38 2.36
CA MET A 24 -27.22 21.46 1.60
C MET A 24 -26.06 22.18 0.89
N LEU A 25 -26.29 23.40 0.41
CA LEU A 25 -25.25 24.22 -0.21
C LEU A 25 -24.20 24.74 0.77
N THR A 26 -24.47 24.75 2.08
CA THR A 26 -23.50 25.21 3.09
C THR A 26 -22.48 24.16 3.50
N PHE A 27 -22.68 22.88 3.17
CA PHE A 27 -21.71 21.84 3.50
C PHE A 27 -20.42 22.05 2.71
N ASP A 28 -19.27 21.97 3.38
CA ASP A 28 -17.96 22.22 2.77
C ASP A 28 -17.70 21.35 1.53
N SER A 29 -18.19 20.10 1.53
CA SER A 29 -18.06 19.16 0.40
C SER A 29 -18.76 19.66 -0.88
N VAL A 30 -19.87 20.38 -0.73
CA VAL A 30 -20.64 20.98 -1.84
C VAL A 30 -20.11 22.37 -2.16
N LYS A 31 -19.93 23.20 -1.14
CA LYS A 31 -19.46 24.58 -1.26
C LYS A 31 -18.14 24.67 -2.00
N LEU A 32 -17.14 23.86 -1.61
CA LEU A 32 -15.82 23.88 -2.25
C LEU A 32 -15.85 23.45 -3.73
N ARG A 33 -16.79 22.58 -4.13
CA ARG A 33 -16.95 22.20 -5.54
C ARG A 33 -17.53 23.34 -6.36
N LEU A 34 -18.57 23.99 -5.83
CA LEU A 34 -19.20 25.14 -6.48
C LEU A 34 -18.25 26.32 -6.60
N GLU A 35 -17.46 26.62 -5.55
CA GLU A 35 -16.44 27.68 -5.58
C GLU A 35 -15.34 27.41 -6.62
N ARG A 36 -15.04 26.14 -6.90
CA ARG A 36 -14.05 25.72 -7.91
C ARG A 36 -14.64 25.60 -9.32
N GLU A 37 -15.87 26.06 -9.52
CA GLU A 37 -16.64 25.90 -10.77
C GLU A 37 -16.69 24.45 -11.27
N GLN A 38 -16.55 23.48 -10.36
CA GLN A 38 -16.70 22.07 -10.69
C GLN A 38 -18.18 21.75 -10.77
N ASN A 39 -18.60 21.19 -11.90
CA ASN A 39 -19.98 20.79 -12.10
C ASN A 39 -20.40 19.78 -11.01
N LEU A 40 -21.57 20.01 -10.41
CA LEU A 40 -22.19 19.12 -9.45
C LEU A 40 -23.54 18.72 -10.03
N SER A 41 -23.64 17.48 -10.47
CA SER A 41 -24.87 16.95 -11.06
C SER A 41 -25.97 16.83 -10.00
N PHE A 42 -27.23 16.85 -10.47
CA PHE A 42 -28.37 16.59 -9.60
C PHE A 42 -28.28 15.21 -8.93
N LEU A 43 -27.70 14.22 -9.61
CA LEU A 43 -27.48 12.88 -9.06
C LEU A 43 -26.50 12.91 -7.88
N GLU A 44 -25.37 13.61 -8.03
CA GLU A 44 -24.40 13.77 -6.93
C GLU A 44 -24.97 14.57 -5.75
N PHE A 45 -25.81 15.57 -6.03
CA PHE A 45 -26.48 16.34 -4.98
C PHE A 45 -27.48 15.49 -4.18
N ASN A 46 -28.18 14.55 -4.83
CA ASN A 46 -29.12 13.64 -4.18
C ASN A 46 -28.45 12.56 -3.34
N TYR A 47 -27.14 12.33 -3.49
CA TYR A 47 -26.40 11.35 -2.70
C TYR A 47 -26.55 11.59 -1.19
N MET A 48 -26.58 12.86 -0.76
CA MET A 48 -26.76 13.24 0.65
C MET A 48 -28.09 12.76 1.23
N LEU A 49 -29.16 12.77 0.42
CA LEU A 49 -30.48 12.30 0.84
C LEU A 49 -30.49 10.78 0.96
N LEU A 50 -29.86 10.08 0.01
CA LEU A 50 -29.79 8.62 -0.01
C LEU A 50 -28.97 8.10 1.18
N GLN A 51 -27.80 8.67 1.47
CA GLN A 51 -26.99 8.27 2.62
C GLN A 51 -27.71 8.54 3.95
N ALA A 52 -28.43 9.66 4.06
CA ALA A 52 -29.24 9.92 5.25
C ALA A 52 -30.38 8.91 5.39
N TYR A 53 -31.02 8.53 4.27
CA TYR A 53 -32.07 7.51 4.25
C TYR A 53 -31.57 6.13 4.66
N ASP A 54 -30.34 5.76 4.28
CA ASP A 54 -29.72 4.50 4.72
C ASP A 54 -29.67 4.40 6.26
N PHE A 55 -29.35 5.50 6.96
CA PHE A 55 -29.31 5.48 8.42
C PHE A 55 -30.72 5.27 9.03
N ILE A 56 -31.77 5.79 8.40
CA ILE A 56 -33.17 5.57 8.81
C ILE A 56 -33.54 4.10 8.64
N GLU A 57 -33.25 3.51 7.48
CA GLU A 57 -33.55 2.11 7.19
C GLU A 57 -32.77 1.16 8.12
N LEU A 58 -31.49 1.44 8.37
CA LEU A 58 -30.66 0.68 9.29
C LEU A 58 -31.17 0.79 10.74
N ASN A 59 -31.63 1.95 11.16
CA ASN A 59 -32.24 2.10 12.48
C ASN A 59 -33.55 1.29 12.58
N GLN A 60 -34.44 1.44 11.61
CA GLN A 60 -35.75 0.77 11.66
C GLN A 60 -35.66 -0.75 11.59
N ARG A 61 -34.70 -1.28 10.84
CA ARG A 61 -34.54 -2.73 10.64
C ARG A 61 -33.67 -3.39 11.70
N TYR A 62 -32.62 -2.71 12.13
CA TYR A 62 -31.55 -3.32 12.93
C TYR A 62 -31.26 -2.56 14.23
N ASN A 63 -32.05 -1.55 14.57
CA ASN A 63 -31.81 -0.66 15.71
C ASN A 63 -30.41 -0.04 15.68
N CYS A 64 -29.87 0.25 14.49
CA CYS A 64 -28.61 0.95 14.36
C CYS A 64 -28.72 2.36 14.98
N LEU A 65 -27.87 2.67 15.95
CA LEU A 65 -27.86 3.97 16.66
C LEU A 65 -26.63 4.82 16.35
N LEU A 66 -25.58 4.25 15.77
CA LEU A 66 -24.30 4.93 15.56
C LEU A 66 -23.81 4.72 14.12
N GLN A 67 -23.50 5.83 13.44
CA GLN A 67 -22.81 5.80 12.16
C GLN A 67 -21.39 6.34 12.33
N ILE A 68 -20.42 5.60 11.79
CA ILE A 68 -18.99 5.95 11.82
C ILE A 68 -18.50 6.18 10.39
N GLY A 69 -17.59 7.15 10.20
CA GLY A 69 -16.95 7.38 8.90
C GLY A 69 -15.70 8.25 8.98
N GLY A 70 -15.07 8.51 7.84
CA GLY A 70 -13.98 9.49 7.75
C GLY A 70 -14.47 10.92 8.01
N SER A 71 -13.57 11.84 8.35
CA SER A 71 -13.90 13.24 8.63
C SER A 71 -14.60 13.94 7.45
N ASP A 72 -14.35 13.50 6.22
CA ASP A 72 -15.02 13.97 5.01
C ASP A 72 -16.50 13.57 4.92
N GLN A 73 -16.95 12.57 5.70
CA GLN A 73 -18.33 12.10 5.73
C GLN A 73 -19.21 12.82 6.76
N TRP A 74 -18.64 13.74 7.55
CA TRP A 74 -19.34 14.40 8.66
C TRP A 74 -20.69 15.01 8.27
N GLY A 75 -20.73 15.79 7.17
CA GLY A 75 -21.95 16.44 6.72
C GLY A 75 -23.08 15.45 6.39
N ASN A 76 -22.74 14.31 5.79
CA ASN A 76 -23.73 13.29 5.44
C ASN A 76 -24.22 12.52 6.67
N ILE A 77 -23.34 12.21 7.62
CA ILE A 77 -23.70 11.56 8.88
C ILE A 77 -24.66 12.44 9.68
N VAL A 78 -24.35 13.74 9.81
CA VAL A 78 -25.22 14.71 10.50
C VAL A 78 -26.59 14.80 9.85
N ASN A 79 -26.66 14.75 8.51
CA ASN A 79 -27.94 14.72 7.80
C ASN A 79 -28.78 13.49 8.16
N GLY A 80 -28.17 12.31 8.32
CA GLY A 80 -28.85 11.10 8.78
C GLY A 80 -29.39 11.26 10.20
N VAL A 81 -28.58 11.79 11.12
CA VAL A 81 -28.99 12.08 12.51
C VAL A 81 -30.16 13.06 12.56
N GLU A 82 -30.07 14.16 11.81
CA GLU A 82 -31.13 15.18 11.73
C GLU A 82 -32.41 14.65 11.08
N LEU A 83 -32.29 13.80 10.06
CA LEU A 83 -33.44 13.13 9.46
C LEU A 83 -34.11 12.19 10.46
N GLY A 84 -33.34 11.39 11.20
CA GLY A 84 -33.88 10.52 12.25
C GLY A 84 -34.65 11.29 13.32
N ARG A 85 -34.09 12.44 13.75
CA ARG A 85 -34.77 13.36 14.67
C ARG A 85 -36.09 13.87 14.10
N LYS A 86 -36.13 14.28 12.84
CA LYS A 86 -37.36 14.76 12.15
C LYS A 86 -38.41 13.67 11.98
N LEU A 87 -37.98 12.42 11.81
CA LEU A 87 -38.84 11.25 11.70
C LEU A 87 -39.20 10.63 13.06
N LYS A 88 -38.80 11.27 14.17
CA LYS A 88 -39.08 10.82 15.55
C LYS A 88 -38.52 9.42 15.86
N LEU A 89 -37.37 9.08 15.28
CA LEU A 89 -36.60 7.90 15.65
C LEU A 89 -35.91 8.09 17.01
N PRO A 90 -35.40 7.02 17.63
CA PRO A 90 -34.48 7.11 18.76
C PRO A 90 -33.29 8.03 18.46
N GLN A 91 -32.62 8.51 19.52
CA GLN A 91 -31.45 9.36 19.34
C GLN A 91 -30.35 8.61 18.58
N LEU A 92 -29.99 9.16 17.42
CA LEU A 92 -28.92 8.66 16.56
C LEU A 92 -27.64 9.44 16.83
N PHE A 93 -26.50 8.78 16.65
CA PHE A 93 -25.17 9.31 16.89
C PHE A 93 -24.31 9.20 15.64
N GLY A 94 -23.41 10.17 15.49
CA GLY A 94 -22.39 10.19 14.47
C GLY A 94 -21.00 10.29 15.11
N LEU A 95 -20.05 9.51 14.61
CA LEU A 95 -18.65 9.62 15.00
C LEU A 95 -17.79 9.65 13.74
N THR A 96 -16.81 10.55 13.69
CA THR A 96 -15.86 10.59 12.60
C THR A 96 -14.45 10.33 13.08
N THR A 97 -13.66 9.67 12.24
CA THR A 97 -12.23 9.48 12.44
C THR A 97 -11.47 10.49 11.58
N HIS A 98 -10.32 10.94 12.08
CA HIS A 98 -9.45 11.81 11.31
C HIS A 98 -8.97 11.11 10.02
N LEU A 99 -8.74 11.90 8.97
CA LEU A 99 -8.02 11.42 7.80
C LEU A 99 -6.63 10.95 8.22
N LEU A 100 -6.27 9.76 7.77
CA LEU A 100 -4.98 9.16 8.04
C LEU A 100 -3.91 9.83 7.17
N LEU A 101 -3.11 10.68 7.82
CA LEU A 101 -1.94 11.34 7.23
C LEU A 101 -0.68 10.74 7.82
N THR A 102 0.39 10.60 7.04
CA THR A 102 1.74 10.34 7.56
C THR A 102 2.24 11.56 8.32
N ASN A 103 3.33 11.43 9.10
CA ASN A 103 3.92 12.58 9.79
C ASN A 103 4.42 13.68 8.83
N THR A 104 4.60 13.38 7.54
CA THR A 104 4.88 14.39 6.51
C THR A 104 3.63 15.03 5.90
N GLY A 105 2.44 14.71 6.39
CA GLY A 105 1.17 15.26 5.91
C GLY A 105 0.65 14.60 4.62
N GLU A 106 1.31 13.55 4.14
CA GLU A 106 0.86 12.82 2.95
C GLU A 106 -0.30 11.89 3.31
N LYS A 107 -1.29 11.77 2.42
CA LYS A 107 -2.40 10.81 2.62
C LYS A 107 -1.87 9.39 2.62
N MET A 108 -2.22 8.64 3.67
CA MET A 108 -1.90 7.22 3.76
C MET A 108 -2.58 6.43 2.64
N GLY A 109 -1.97 5.31 2.23
CA GLY A 109 -2.50 4.43 1.18
C GLY A 109 -2.27 4.93 -0.25
N LYS A 110 -1.58 6.05 -0.47
CA LYS A 110 -1.07 6.45 -1.79
C LYS A 110 0.43 6.22 -1.88
N THR A 111 0.83 5.32 -2.76
CA THR A 111 2.22 5.11 -3.17
C THR A 111 2.49 5.81 -4.49
N ALA A 112 3.76 5.91 -4.89
CA ALA A 112 4.15 6.36 -6.22
C ALA A 112 3.51 5.52 -7.36
N ASN A 113 3.15 4.27 -7.06
CA ASN A 113 2.55 3.31 -8.00
C ASN A 113 1.01 3.26 -7.90
N GLY A 114 0.38 4.09 -7.07
CA GLY A 114 -1.08 4.12 -6.91
C GLY A 114 -1.55 3.70 -5.51
N ALA A 115 -2.78 3.23 -5.42
CA ALA A 115 -3.42 2.87 -4.16
C ALA A 115 -2.86 1.56 -3.60
N VAL A 116 -2.82 1.45 -2.27
CA VAL A 116 -2.57 0.18 -1.57
C VAL A 116 -3.90 -0.57 -1.49
N TRP A 117 -4.07 -1.60 -2.32
CA TRP A 117 -5.29 -2.41 -2.32
C TRP A 117 -5.24 -3.50 -1.23
N LEU A 118 -6.41 -3.91 -0.76
CA LEU A 118 -6.57 -5.05 0.15
C LEU A 118 -6.66 -6.39 -0.60
N ASP A 119 -7.05 -6.33 -1.87
CA ASP A 119 -7.14 -7.49 -2.73
C ASP A 119 -5.73 -7.93 -3.18
N GLY A 120 -5.40 -9.19 -2.94
CA GLY A 120 -4.08 -9.76 -3.19
C GLY A 120 -3.69 -9.88 -4.68
N GLU A 121 -4.65 -9.85 -5.60
CA GLU A 121 -4.39 -9.84 -7.03
C GLU A 121 -4.07 -8.43 -7.53
N MET A 122 -4.71 -7.40 -6.93
CA MET A 122 -4.44 -5.99 -7.25
C MET A 122 -3.20 -5.43 -6.56
N TYR A 123 -2.88 -5.92 -5.35
CA TYR A 123 -1.69 -5.54 -4.60
C TYR A 123 -1.18 -6.73 -3.82
N SER A 124 0.00 -7.24 -4.21
CA SER A 124 0.47 -8.52 -3.69
C SER A 124 0.63 -8.47 -2.16
N PRO A 125 0.36 -9.57 -1.44
CA PRO A 125 0.54 -9.60 0.01
C PRO A 125 1.97 -9.26 0.44
N ALA A 126 2.97 -9.57 -0.39
CA ALA A 126 4.37 -9.21 -0.15
C ALA A 126 4.59 -7.69 -0.26
N ASP A 127 3.99 -7.04 -1.26
CA ASP A 127 4.01 -5.58 -1.39
C ASP A 127 3.24 -4.90 -0.25
N TYR A 128 2.13 -5.48 0.19
CA TYR A 128 1.36 -5.04 1.35
C TYR A 128 2.19 -5.07 2.63
N TRP A 129 2.84 -6.20 2.91
CA TRP A 129 3.76 -6.31 4.04
C TRP A 129 4.91 -5.29 3.93
N GLN A 130 5.49 -5.16 2.74
CA GLN A 130 6.61 -4.23 2.49
C GLN A 130 6.18 -2.76 2.65
N TYR A 131 4.94 -2.41 2.30
CA TYR A 131 4.38 -1.08 2.51
C TYR A 131 4.42 -0.68 3.98
N PHE A 132 3.89 -1.54 4.87
CA PHE A 132 3.92 -1.30 6.31
C PHE A 132 5.36 -1.36 6.88
N ARG A 133 6.20 -2.24 6.34
CA ARG A 133 7.61 -2.35 6.75
C ARG A 133 8.41 -1.08 6.46
N ASN A 134 8.01 -0.33 5.43
CA ASN A 134 8.67 0.90 4.96
C ASN A 134 8.13 2.18 5.62
N VAL A 135 7.16 2.06 6.53
CA VAL A 135 6.65 3.20 7.30
C VAL A 135 7.79 3.87 8.08
N LYS A 136 7.72 5.19 8.23
CA LYS A 136 8.73 5.98 8.94
C LYS A 136 8.71 5.63 10.42
N ASP A 137 9.87 5.74 11.07
CA ASP A 137 10.07 5.42 12.48
C ASP A 137 9.05 6.13 13.38
N GLU A 138 8.76 7.39 13.06
CA GLU A 138 7.87 8.23 13.85
C GLU A 138 6.38 7.86 13.72
N ASP A 139 6.03 7.08 12.70
CA ASP A 139 4.65 6.64 12.41
C ASP A 139 4.35 5.24 12.97
N VAL A 140 5.37 4.44 13.31
CA VAL A 140 5.24 3.02 13.69
C VAL A 140 4.29 2.83 14.88
N GLY A 141 4.52 3.55 15.98
CA GLY A 141 3.70 3.46 17.19
C GLY A 141 2.23 3.77 16.93
N ARG A 142 1.98 4.89 16.26
CA ARG A 142 0.63 5.30 15.86
C ARG A 142 -0.03 4.25 14.95
N PHE A 143 0.71 3.67 14.02
CA PHE A 143 0.16 2.68 13.10
C PHE A 143 -0.10 1.33 13.77
N LEU A 144 0.72 0.93 14.75
CA LEU A 144 0.43 -0.22 15.60
C LEU A 144 -0.93 -0.05 16.30
N ARG A 145 -1.22 1.15 16.83
CA ARG A 145 -2.51 1.43 17.49
C ARG A 145 -3.71 1.45 16.54
N LEU A 146 -3.50 1.74 15.26
CA LEU A 146 -4.57 1.93 14.28
C LEU A 146 -4.86 0.69 13.43
N PHE A 147 -3.84 -0.12 13.13
CA PHE A 147 -3.91 -1.19 12.14
C PHE A 147 -3.61 -2.58 12.70
N THR A 148 -3.52 -2.73 14.01
CA THR A 148 -3.29 -4.03 14.66
C THR A 148 -4.28 -4.25 15.79
N GLU A 149 -4.42 -5.51 16.19
CA GLU A 149 -5.21 -5.92 17.36
C GLU A 149 -4.32 -6.14 18.60
N LEU A 150 -3.08 -5.64 18.58
CA LEU A 150 -2.14 -5.82 19.68
C LEU A 150 -2.62 -5.10 20.95
N PRO A 151 -2.43 -5.70 22.14
CA PRO A 151 -2.67 -5.02 23.40
C PRO A 151 -1.88 -3.71 23.51
N LEU A 152 -2.50 -2.67 24.07
CA LEU A 152 -1.84 -1.36 24.25
C LEU A 152 -0.53 -1.45 25.03
N THR A 153 -0.45 -2.38 25.99
CA THR A 153 0.76 -2.65 26.79
C THR A 153 1.90 -3.24 25.97
N GLU A 154 1.61 -3.98 24.89
CA GLU A 154 2.63 -4.46 23.95
C GLU A 154 3.07 -3.33 23.02
N ILE A 155 2.11 -2.54 22.52
CA ILE A 155 2.40 -1.39 21.68
C ILE A 155 3.31 -0.39 22.41
N GLU A 156 3.06 -0.10 23.68
CA GLU A 156 3.91 0.76 24.51
C GLU A 156 5.35 0.24 24.63
N LYS A 157 5.55 -1.07 24.68
CA LYS A 157 6.91 -1.65 24.67
C LYS A 157 7.59 -1.44 23.32
N LEU A 158 6.86 -1.65 22.22
CA LEU A 158 7.37 -1.49 20.86
C LEU A 158 7.67 -0.03 20.52
N GLU A 159 6.89 0.92 21.03
CA GLU A 159 7.11 2.36 20.90
C GLU A 159 8.39 2.85 21.58
N ASN A 160 8.86 2.14 22.61
CA ASN A 160 10.08 2.48 23.34
C ASN A 160 11.35 1.99 22.63
N LEU A 161 11.25 1.14 21.60
CA LEU A 161 12.39 0.64 20.85
C LEU A 161 13.00 1.77 20.00
N LYS A 162 14.33 1.90 20.05
CA LYS A 162 15.06 2.97 19.33
C LYS A 162 16.18 2.42 18.45
N SER A 163 16.63 3.25 17.52
CA SER A 163 17.79 2.98 16.67
C SER A 163 17.63 1.68 15.87
N TYR A 164 18.42 0.64 16.15
CA TYR A 164 18.33 -0.60 15.39
C TYR A 164 17.09 -1.44 15.76
N GLU A 165 16.63 -1.34 17.01
CA GLU A 165 15.56 -2.17 17.56
C GLU A 165 14.18 -1.82 16.98
N ILE A 166 14.01 -0.59 16.46
CA ILE A 166 12.75 -0.18 15.81
C ILE A 166 12.40 -1.04 14.59
N ASN A 167 13.40 -1.71 14.00
CA ASN A 167 13.15 -2.65 12.90
C ASN A 167 12.27 -3.81 13.33
N GLU A 168 12.33 -4.24 14.60
CA GLU A 168 11.45 -5.27 15.14
C GLU A 168 10.01 -4.75 15.25
N ALA A 169 9.81 -3.54 15.75
CA ALA A 169 8.48 -2.90 15.76
C ALA A 169 7.89 -2.77 14.35
N LYS A 170 8.69 -2.45 13.35
CA LYS A 170 8.25 -2.38 11.94
C LYS A 170 7.90 -3.74 11.35
N LYS A 171 8.68 -4.78 11.68
CA LYS A 171 8.35 -6.16 11.27
C LYS A 171 7.03 -6.59 11.88
N ILE A 172 6.84 -6.36 13.18
CA ILE A 172 5.61 -6.69 13.89
C ILE A 172 4.42 -5.94 13.28
N LEU A 173 4.53 -4.63 13.05
CA LEU A 173 3.50 -3.85 12.39
C LEU A 173 3.12 -4.43 11.02
N ALA A 174 4.12 -4.73 10.19
CA ALA A 174 3.90 -5.27 8.85
C ALA A 174 3.23 -6.65 8.89
N THR A 175 3.70 -7.53 9.78
CA THR A 175 3.15 -8.88 9.94
C THR A 175 1.72 -8.82 10.46
N GLU A 176 1.42 -8.04 11.50
CA GLU A 176 0.07 -7.92 12.06
C GLU A 176 -0.93 -7.29 11.09
N ALA A 177 -0.54 -6.22 10.39
CA ALA A 177 -1.40 -5.61 9.37
C ALA A 177 -1.70 -6.61 8.23
N THR A 178 -0.67 -7.35 7.79
CA THR A 178 -0.82 -8.39 6.75
C THR A 178 -1.66 -9.57 7.25
N ARG A 179 -1.53 -9.95 8.54
CA ARG A 179 -2.30 -11.02 9.18
C ARG A 179 -3.80 -10.72 9.15
N ILE A 180 -4.18 -9.49 9.47
CA ILE A 180 -5.59 -9.05 9.44
C ILE A 180 -6.14 -9.05 8.01
N CYS A 181 -5.34 -8.61 7.02
CA CYS A 181 -5.80 -8.45 5.64
C CYS A 181 -5.80 -9.75 4.83
N HIS A 182 -4.72 -10.54 4.94
CA HIS A 182 -4.45 -11.70 4.08
C HIS A 182 -4.38 -13.03 4.86
N GLY A 183 -4.52 -13.00 6.17
CA GLY A 183 -4.53 -14.18 7.03
C GLY A 183 -3.16 -14.57 7.59
N GLU A 184 -3.20 -15.35 8.67
CA GLU A 184 -2.03 -15.74 9.48
C GLU A 184 -0.91 -16.38 8.66
N LYS A 185 -1.25 -17.41 7.90
CA LYS A 185 -0.25 -18.22 7.19
C LYS A 185 0.55 -17.37 6.19
N ILE A 186 -0.14 -16.54 5.42
CA ILE A 186 0.49 -15.67 4.42
C ILE A 186 1.40 -14.64 5.10
N ALA A 187 0.94 -14.03 6.19
CA ALA A 187 1.75 -13.07 6.95
C ALA A 187 3.02 -13.71 7.53
N GLN A 188 2.92 -14.91 8.10
CA GLN A 188 4.07 -15.65 8.65
C GLN A 188 5.05 -16.07 7.57
N ASP A 189 4.57 -16.63 6.46
CA ASP A 189 5.40 -17.06 5.33
C ASP A 189 6.21 -15.87 4.77
N ILE A 190 5.56 -14.72 4.57
CA ILE A 190 6.21 -13.50 4.07
C ILE A 190 7.21 -12.94 5.09
N ALA A 191 6.85 -12.91 6.38
CA ALA A 191 7.75 -12.44 7.42
C ALA A 191 9.00 -13.32 7.51
N TYR A 192 8.85 -14.64 7.38
CA TYR A 192 9.94 -15.60 7.36
C TYR A 192 10.83 -15.43 6.13
N ASP A 193 10.25 -15.26 4.95
CA ASP A 193 10.99 -14.99 3.72
C ASP A 193 11.76 -13.66 3.81
N ALA A 194 11.16 -12.62 4.41
CA ALA A 194 11.81 -11.34 4.64
C ALA A 194 13.00 -11.47 5.62
N LEU A 195 12.91 -12.33 6.64
CA LEU A 195 14.02 -12.63 7.55
C LEU A 195 15.15 -13.36 6.83
N LYS A 196 14.84 -14.36 6.00
CA LYS A 196 15.85 -15.07 5.18
C LYS A 196 16.63 -14.13 4.27
N VAL A 197 15.93 -13.19 3.63
CA VAL A 197 16.57 -12.20 2.75
C VAL A 197 17.57 -11.32 3.53
N PHE A 198 17.31 -11.05 4.82
CA PHE A 198 18.13 -10.18 5.66
C PHE A 198 19.26 -10.92 6.40
N GLU A 199 19.01 -12.14 6.91
CA GLU A 199 19.96 -12.93 7.70
C GLU A 199 20.91 -13.77 6.84
N CYS A 200 20.48 -14.23 5.65
CA CYS A 200 21.29 -15.11 4.81
C CYS A 200 22.04 -14.38 3.68
N ASN A 201 21.95 -13.05 3.53
CA ASN A 201 22.28 -12.40 2.25
C ASN A 201 21.58 -13.11 1.07
N ASP A 202 20.43 -13.76 1.32
CA ASP A 202 19.76 -14.53 0.28
C ASP A 202 18.87 -13.60 -0.53
N HIS A 203 19.42 -13.18 -1.65
CA HIS A 203 18.84 -12.20 -2.55
C HIS A 203 17.65 -12.73 -3.38
N SER A 204 16.83 -13.65 -2.86
CA SER A 204 15.73 -14.34 -3.58
C SER A 204 14.64 -13.42 -4.12
N GLY A 205 14.54 -12.18 -3.63
CA GLY A 205 13.67 -11.13 -4.18
C GLY A 205 14.30 -10.23 -5.26
N LEU A 206 15.53 -10.50 -5.72
CA LEU A 206 16.11 -9.72 -6.83
C LEU A 206 15.53 -10.15 -8.17
N PRO A 207 15.34 -9.22 -9.14
CA PRO A 207 14.99 -9.59 -10.51
C PRO A 207 15.99 -10.61 -11.04
N VAL A 208 15.45 -11.73 -11.50
CA VAL A 208 16.22 -12.87 -12.03
C VAL A 208 16.37 -12.71 -13.54
N PHE A 209 17.58 -12.87 -14.02
CA PHE A 209 17.93 -12.89 -15.43
C PHE A 209 18.57 -14.25 -15.76
N TYR A 210 17.97 -14.97 -16.70
CA TYR A 210 18.45 -16.28 -17.12
C TYR A 210 19.48 -16.13 -18.23
N VAL A 211 20.56 -16.92 -18.15
CA VAL A 211 21.61 -16.97 -19.16
C VAL A 211 21.84 -18.42 -19.56
N CYS A 212 21.89 -18.68 -20.87
CA CYS A 212 22.20 -20.00 -21.42
C CYS A 212 23.65 -20.39 -21.10
N LYS A 213 23.86 -21.64 -20.70
CA LYS A 213 25.20 -22.19 -20.40
C LYS A 213 26.17 -22.07 -21.58
N SER A 214 25.67 -22.22 -22.81
CA SER A 214 26.44 -22.05 -24.05
C SER A 214 27.01 -20.64 -24.24
N GLU A 215 26.31 -19.60 -23.77
CA GLU A 215 26.79 -18.21 -23.87
C GLU A 215 27.91 -17.92 -22.88
N ILE A 216 27.91 -18.59 -21.72
CA ILE A 216 28.96 -18.47 -20.71
C ILE A 216 30.22 -19.24 -21.13
N GLU A 217 30.07 -20.41 -21.75
CA GLU A 217 31.19 -21.17 -22.32
C GLU A 217 31.89 -20.43 -23.48
N LEU A 218 31.15 -19.59 -24.22
CA LEU A 218 31.69 -18.69 -25.24
C LEU A 218 32.39 -17.44 -24.67
N GLY A 219 32.33 -17.22 -23.35
CA GLY A 219 32.95 -16.10 -22.65
C GLY A 219 32.14 -14.82 -22.75
N LEU A 220 30.92 -14.82 -22.19
CA LEU A 220 30.04 -13.66 -22.15
C LEU A 220 30.70 -12.47 -21.43
N SER A 221 30.79 -11.33 -22.12
CA SER A 221 31.33 -10.10 -21.52
C SER A 221 30.36 -9.48 -20.53
N VAL A 222 30.86 -9.04 -19.37
CA VAL A 222 30.08 -8.34 -18.33
C VAL A 222 29.40 -7.08 -18.86
N VAL A 223 30.03 -6.38 -19.81
CA VAL A 223 29.45 -5.19 -20.47
C VAL A 223 28.18 -5.56 -21.22
N LYS A 224 28.19 -6.68 -21.94
CA LYS A 224 27.04 -7.16 -22.70
C LYS A 224 25.95 -7.68 -21.76
N LEU A 225 26.33 -8.36 -20.68
CA LEU A 225 25.39 -8.79 -19.64
C LEU A 225 24.64 -7.60 -19.02
N LEU A 226 25.35 -6.51 -18.67
CA LEU A 226 24.74 -5.30 -18.11
C LEU A 226 23.73 -4.63 -19.06
N GLN A 227 23.98 -4.70 -20.36
CA GLN A 227 23.07 -4.20 -21.38
C GLN A 227 21.85 -5.12 -21.53
N VAL A 228 22.07 -6.41 -21.71
CA VAL A 228 21.01 -7.39 -21.98
C VAL A 228 20.12 -7.58 -20.75
N SER A 229 20.68 -7.49 -19.53
CA SER A 229 19.92 -7.54 -18.28
C SER A 229 19.12 -6.27 -17.98
N GLY A 230 19.14 -5.27 -18.87
CA GLY A 230 18.43 -3.99 -18.70
C GLY A 230 18.96 -3.09 -17.59
N MET A 231 20.13 -3.40 -17.01
CA MET A 231 20.73 -2.60 -15.93
C MET A 231 21.32 -1.29 -16.44
N GLU A 232 21.81 -1.29 -17.69
CA GLU A 232 22.38 -0.12 -18.35
C GLU A 232 21.85 0.02 -19.78
N LYS A 233 21.61 1.27 -20.22
CA LYS A 233 20.95 1.55 -21.50
C LYS A 233 21.86 1.33 -22.72
N SER A 234 23.18 1.33 -22.54
CA SER A 234 24.13 1.16 -23.63
C SER A 234 25.45 0.55 -23.18
N ASN A 235 26.19 -0.05 -24.11
CA ASN A 235 27.52 -0.59 -23.84
C ASN A 235 28.50 0.49 -23.34
N SER A 236 28.37 1.72 -23.82
CA SER A 236 29.21 2.84 -23.37
C SER A 236 28.93 3.23 -21.92
N SER A 237 27.66 3.17 -21.45
CA SER A 237 27.35 3.44 -20.04
C SER A 237 27.80 2.31 -19.12
N ALA A 238 27.67 1.06 -19.55
CA ALA A 238 28.18 -0.11 -18.82
C ALA A 238 29.72 -0.07 -18.64
N LYS A 239 30.48 0.30 -19.68
CA LYS A 239 31.95 0.47 -19.56
C LYS A 239 32.34 1.55 -18.56
N ARG A 240 31.61 2.67 -18.55
CA ARG A 240 31.84 3.77 -17.60
C ARG A 240 31.57 3.32 -16.16
N LEU A 241 30.49 2.57 -15.93
CA LEU A 241 30.15 2.03 -14.61
C LEU A 241 31.26 1.12 -14.04
N ILE A 242 31.89 0.30 -14.89
CA ILE A 242 33.01 -0.56 -14.50
C ILE A 242 34.24 0.29 -14.13
N ASN A 243 34.59 1.26 -14.97
CA ASN A 243 35.71 2.19 -14.69
C ASN A 243 35.50 3.00 -13.39
N ASP A 244 34.25 3.38 -13.11
CA ASP A 244 33.86 4.13 -11.91
C ASP A 244 33.76 3.23 -10.65
N LYS A 245 34.22 1.97 -10.71
CA LYS A 245 34.16 0.96 -9.63
C LYS A 245 32.73 0.69 -9.13
N GLY A 246 31.75 0.90 -10.00
CA GLY A 246 30.33 0.77 -9.70
C GLY A 246 29.78 -0.65 -9.93
N CYS A 247 30.53 -1.55 -10.55
CA CYS A 247 30.10 -2.92 -10.85
C CYS A 247 30.71 -3.93 -9.88
N LYS A 248 29.87 -4.79 -9.28
CA LYS A 248 30.31 -5.92 -8.46
C LYS A 248 29.69 -7.24 -8.90
N ILE A 249 30.47 -8.31 -8.86
CA ILE A 249 30.04 -9.69 -9.06
C ILE A 249 30.33 -10.45 -7.76
N ASN A 250 29.31 -11.06 -7.16
CA ASN A 250 29.41 -11.75 -5.86
C ASN A 250 30.14 -10.90 -4.80
N ASP A 251 29.79 -9.60 -4.78
CA ASP A 251 30.38 -8.57 -3.91
C ASP A 251 31.87 -8.23 -4.15
N ILE A 252 32.50 -8.81 -5.18
CA ILE A 252 33.84 -8.48 -5.68
C ILE A 252 33.75 -7.37 -6.75
N ILE A 253 34.52 -6.29 -6.58
CA ILE A 253 34.56 -5.19 -7.55
C ILE A 253 35.31 -5.61 -8.81
N ILE A 254 34.69 -5.44 -9.97
CA ILE A 254 35.33 -5.66 -11.27
C ILE A 254 35.91 -4.34 -11.76
N LEU A 255 37.21 -4.38 -12.09
CA LEU A 255 37.95 -3.24 -12.64
C LEU A 255 38.24 -3.41 -14.15
N ASP A 256 38.19 -4.63 -14.67
CA ASP A 256 38.46 -4.90 -16.08
C ASP A 256 37.17 -4.81 -16.91
N VAL A 257 37.18 -3.89 -17.87
CA VAL A 257 36.09 -3.68 -18.83
C VAL A 257 35.93 -4.85 -19.78
N ASN A 258 36.99 -5.63 -20.01
CA ASN A 258 36.99 -6.80 -20.87
C ASN A 258 36.74 -8.11 -20.10
N TYR A 259 36.35 -8.04 -18.83
CA TYR A 259 36.05 -9.23 -18.04
C TYR A 259 35.00 -10.09 -18.73
N LYS A 260 35.34 -11.37 -18.91
CA LYS A 260 34.47 -12.40 -19.45
C LYS A 260 34.07 -13.32 -18.31
N LEU A 261 32.77 -13.53 -18.16
CA LEU A 261 32.24 -14.51 -17.22
C LEU A 261 32.68 -15.91 -17.64
N SER A 262 33.10 -16.69 -16.66
CA SER A 262 33.48 -18.08 -16.81
C SER A 262 32.65 -18.96 -15.87
N LEU A 263 32.60 -20.26 -16.14
CA LEU A 263 31.94 -21.22 -15.24
C LEU A 263 32.60 -21.27 -13.84
N GLN A 264 33.84 -20.79 -13.70
CA GLN A 264 34.53 -20.71 -12.41
C GLN A 264 33.95 -19.61 -11.51
N ASP A 265 33.37 -18.55 -12.09
CA ASP A 265 32.70 -17.50 -11.31
C ASP A 265 31.43 -18.00 -10.60
N PHE A 266 30.90 -19.15 -11.06
CA PHE A 266 29.75 -19.83 -10.49
C PHE A 266 30.09 -20.81 -9.37
N CYS A 267 31.37 -21.01 -8.97
CA CYS A 267 31.88 -21.79 -7.81
C CYS A 267 30.85 -22.55 -6.93
N GLY A 268 30.08 -23.49 -7.49
CA GLY A 268 29.05 -24.26 -6.76
C GLY A 268 27.76 -23.51 -6.38
N MET A 269 27.56 -22.27 -6.82
CA MET A 269 26.34 -21.47 -6.63
C MET A 269 25.42 -21.58 -7.85
N SER A 270 24.11 -21.66 -7.61
CA SER A 270 23.09 -21.70 -8.68
C SER A 270 22.88 -20.35 -9.38
N TYR A 271 23.48 -19.27 -8.86
CA TYR A 271 23.36 -17.92 -9.41
C TYR A 271 24.58 -17.05 -9.09
N ILE A 272 24.75 -15.97 -9.85
CA ILE A 272 25.68 -14.87 -9.60
C ILE A 272 24.91 -13.61 -9.23
N LYS A 273 25.40 -12.85 -8.25
CA LYS A 273 24.87 -11.53 -7.89
C LYS A 273 25.59 -10.43 -8.67
N LEU A 274 24.88 -9.73 -9.54
CA LEU A 274 25.37 -8.56 -10.26
C LEU A 274 24.87 -7.28 -9.57
N SER A 275 25.78 -6.42 -9.12
CA SER A 275 25.43 -5.17 -8.43
C SER A 275 25.93 -3.96 -9.21
N CYS A 276 25.04 -2.99 -9.43
CA CYS A 276 25.29 -1.72 -10.10
C CYS A 276 25.10 -0.56 -9.12
N GLY A 277 26.19 -0.12 -8.50
CA GLY A 277 26.18 0.90 -7.45
C GLY A 277 25.63 0.37 -6.12
N LYS A 278 25.02 1.25 -5.30
CA LYS A 278 24.57 0.92 -3.93
C LYS A 278 23.14 0.34 -3.83
N LYS A 279 22.32 0.46 -4.89
CA LYS A 279 20.87 0.18 -4.81
C LYS A 279 20.33 -0.75 -5.90
N ARG A 280 21.06 -0.99 -6.99
CA ARG A 280 20.59 -1.83 -8.11
C ARG A 280 21.32 -3.17 -8.06
N HIS A 281 20.57 -4.25 -7.88
CA HIS A 281 21.12 -5.61 -7.80
C HIS A 281 20.26 -6.55 -8.67
N LEU A 282 20.89 -7.53 -9.31
CA LEU A 282 20.27 -8.50 -10.20
C LEU A 282 20.82 -9.90 -9.89
N LYS A 283 19.97 -10.93 -9.95
CA LYS A 283 20.40 -12.34 -9.94
C LYS A 283 20.57 -12.83 -11.36
N VAL A 284 21.75 -13.37 -11.68
CA VAL A 284 22.02 -14.04 -12.96
C VAL A 284 22.04 -15.54 -12.72
N VAL A 285 21.07 -16.26 -13.27
CA VAL A 285 20.88 -17.71 -13.08
C VAL A 285 21.27 -18.45 -14.35
N LEU A 286 21.96 -19.58 -14.20
CA LEU A 286 22.23 -20.49 -15.30
C LEU A 286 20.94 -21.24 -15.67
N GLU A 287 20.48 -21.07 -16.91
CA GLU A 287 19.38 -21.87 -17.42
C GLU A 287 19.84 -23.34 -17.51
N SER A 288 19.20 -24.20 -16.73
CA SER A 288 19.42 -25.65 -16.79
C SER A 288 18.57 -26.18 -17.93
N ASN A 289 19.18 -26.63 -19.02
CA ASN A 289 18.45 -27.33 -20.08
C ASN A 289 17.67 -28.50 -19.43
N LEU A 290 16.35 -28.43 -19.49
CA LEU A 290 15.50 -29.62 -19.58
C LEU A 290 15.85 -30.38 -20.87
#